data_AF-A0A3M1KRH7-F1
#
_entry.id   AF-A0A3M1KRH7-F1
#
_cell.length_a   1.000
_cell.length_b   1.000
_cell.length_c   1.000
_cell.angle_alpha   90.00
_cell.angle_beta   90.00
_cell.angle_gamma   90.00
#
_symmetry.space_group_name_H-M   'P 1'
#
loop_
_entity.id
_entity.type
_entity.pdbx_description
1 polymer ?
#
loop_
_entity_poly.entity_id
_entity_poly.type
_entity_poly.pdbx_seq_one_letter_code
_entity_poly.pdbx_strand_id
1 'polypeptide(L)'
;MNFSENIKQALRSVRANLLRAVLTLLIIAFGIMALVGILTAIDSAIFSLNDNFSRLGANSFSINPKWETLKGSGHGRRVRRGEPITFDQGMEFKERYRYPARVSVSM
;
A
#
# COMPACT_ATOMS: atom_id res chain seq x y z
N MET A 1 -9.67 -46.44 30.39
CA MET A 1 -9.84 -46.27 28.93
C MET A 1 -8.60 -45.58 28.40
N ASN A 2 -7.79 -46.27 27.59
CA ASN A 2 -6.46 -45.81 27.23
C ASN A 2 -6.53 -44.86 26.02
N PHE A 3 -6.33 -43.56 26.24
CA PHE A 3 -6.35 -42.53 25.20
C PHE A 3 -5.32 -42.82 24.08
N SER A 4 -4.17 -43.38 24.46
CA SER A 4 -3.11 -43.80 23.53
C SER A 4 -3.55 -44.91 22.57
N GLU A 5 -4.43 -45.80 23.01
CA GLU A 5 -5.00 -46.87 22.17
C GLU A 5 -5.98 -46.30 21.14
N ASN A 6 -6.83 -45.35 21.56
CA ASN A 6 -7.77 -44.67 20.68
C ASN A 6 -7.06 -43.91 19.55
N ILE A 7 -5.98 -43.18 19.86
CA ILE A 7 -5.18 -42.46 18.85
C ILE A 7 -4.52 -43.46 17.89
N LYS A 8 -3.95 -44.55 18.40
CA LYS A 8 -3.33 -45.59 17.56
C LYS A 8 -4.35 -46.23 16.63
N GLN A 9 -5.57 -46.45 17.10
CA GLN A 9 -6.66 -47.01 16.31
C GLN A 9 -7.18 -46.03 15.26
N ALA A 10 -7.30 -44.74 15.58
CA ALA A 10 -7.65 -43.68 14.64
C ALA A 10 -6.63 -43.56 13.50
N LEU A 11 -5.32 -43.56 13.81
CA LEU A 11 -4.25 -43.52 12.80
C LEU A 11 -4.25 -44.75 11.90
N ARG A 12 -4.57 -45.93 12.45
CA ARG A 12 -4.71 -47.16 11.67
C ARG A 12 -5.91 -47.09 10.71
N SER A 13 -7.02 -46.50 11.15
CA SER A 13 -8.22 -46.29 10.33
C SER A 13 -7.97 -45.31 9.18
N VAL A 14 -7.26 -44.20 9.44
CA VAL A 14 -6.84 -43.23 8.41
C VAL A 14 -5.95 -43.89 7.37
N ARG A 15 -4.98 -44.72 7.79
CA ARG A 15 -4.12 -45.48 6.87
C ARG A 15 -4.89 -46.50 6.03
N ALA A 16 -5.94 -47.12 6.57
CA ALA A 16 -6.77 -48.06 5.82
C ALA A 16 -7.60 -47.39 4.71
N ASN A 17 -7.94 -46.10 4.86
CA ASN A 17 -8.66 -45.31 3.86
C ASN A 17 -7.89 -44.04 3.45
N LEU A 18 -6.62 -44.21 3.07
CA LEU A 18 -5.70 -43.10 2.82
C LEU A 18 -6.22 -42.12 1.75
N LEU A 19 -6.77 -42.65 0.65
CA LEU A 19 -7.28 -41.84 -0.46
C LEU A 19 -8.38 -40.87 0.00
N ARG A 20 -9.36 -41.38 0.76
CA ARG A 20 -10.48 -40.58 1.27
C ARG A 20 -9.98 -39.53 2.26
N ALA A 21 -9.13 -39.94 3.21
CA ALA A 21 -8.62 -39.04 4.23
C ALA A 21 -7.80 -37.88 3.64
N VAL A 22 -6.94 -38.17 2.66
CA VAL A 22 -6.14 -37.15 1.96
C VAL A 22 -7.05 -36.22 1.17
N LEU A 23 -8.01 -36.74 0.41
CA LEU A 23 -8.92 -35.91 -0.36
C LEU A 23 -9.74 -34.97 0.54
N THR A 24 -10.26 -35.45 1.66
CA THR A 24 -10.97 -34.60 2.63
C THR A 24 -10.09 -33.52 3.24
N LEU A 25 -8.83 -33.86 3.56
CA LEU A 25 -7.88 -32.91 4.12
C LEU A 25 -7.50 -31.83 3.10
N LEU A 26 -7.33 -32.21 1.84
CA LEU A 26 -7.06 -31.28 0.73
C LEU A 26 -8.22 -30.31 0.51
N ILE A 27 -9.47 -30.79 0.55
CA ILE A 27 -10.65 -29.92 0.39
C ILE A 27 -10.68 -28.86 1.50
N ILE A 28 -10.46 -29.26 2.76
CA ILE A 28 -10.44 -28.34 3.91
C ILE A 28 -9.27 -27.35 3.79
N ALA A 29 -8.07 -27.84 3.48
CA ALA A 29 -6.88 -27.00 3.33
C ALA A 29 -7.06 -25.98 2.21
N PHE A 30 -7.57 -26.42 1.05
CA PHE A 30 -7.82 -25.54 -0.09
C PHE A 30 -8.91 -24.51 0.21
N GLY A 31 -9.97 -24.89 0.91
CA GLY A 31 -11.04 -23.98 1.33
C GLY A 31 -10.52 -22.86 2.24
N ILE A 32 -9.76 -23.21 3.28
CA ILE A 32 -9.18 -22.22 4.20
C ILE A 32 -8.17 -21.33 3.47
N MET A 33 -7.29 -21.93 2.66
CA MET A 33 -6.29 -21.18 1.87
C MET A 33 -6.95 -20.19 0.90
N ALA A 34 -8.01 -20.59 0.20
CA ALA A 34 -8.73 -19.73 -0.73
C ALA A 34 -9.38 -18.54 -0.01
N LEU A 35 -10.01 -18.77 1.15
CA LEU A 35 -10.62 -17.71 1.96
C LEU A 35 -9.61 -16.70 2.48
N VAL A 36 -8.49 -17.16 3.04
CA VAL A 36 -7.43 -16.26 3.52
C VAL A 36 -6.74 -15.55 2.35
N GLY A 37 -6.55 -16.25 1.23
CA GLY A 37 -5.93 -15.73 0.02
C GLY A 37 -6.72 -14.58 -0.60
N ILE A 38 -8.05 -14.73 -0.75
CA ILE A 38 -8.88 -13.66 -1.33
C ILE A 38 -8.92 -12.43 -0.43
N LEU A 39 -9.02 -12.58 0.89
CA LEU A 39 -9.00 -11.46 1.84
C LEU A 39 -7.68 -10.68 1.71
N THR A 40 -6.55 -11.38 1.75
CA THR A 40 -5.21 -10.78 1.63
C THR A 40 -5.02 -10.07 0.29
N ALA A 41 -5.50 -10.68 -0.80
CA ALA A 41 -5.40 -10.11 -2.14
C ALA A 41 -6.23 -8.82 -2.27
N ILE A 42 -7.45 -8.80 -1.71
CA ILE A 42 -8.31 -7.62 -1.67
C ILE A 42 -7.64 -6.50 -0.87
N ASP A 43 -7.12 -6.80 0.32
CA ASP A 43 -6.46 -5.80 1.17
C ASP A 43 -5.24 -5.20 0.48
N SER A 44 -4.44 -6.04 -0.20
CA SER A 44 -3.29 -5.59 -0.98
C SER A 44 -3.69 -4.73 -2.18
N ALA A 45 -4.80 -5.08 -2.85
CA ALA A 45 -5.34 -4.29 -3.95
C ALA A 45 -5.83 -2.92 -3.44
N ILE A 46 -6.59 -2.87 -2.33
CA ILE A 46 -7.06 -1.62 -1.72
C ILE A 46 -5.88 -0.75 -1.30
N PHE A 47 -4.85 -1.33 -0.67
CA PHE A 47 -3.64 -0.61 -0.27
C PHE A 47 -2.90 -0.01 -1.47
N SER A 48 -2.70 -0.82 -2.53
CA SER A 48 -2.06 -0.37 -3.76
C SER A 48 -2.86 0.76 -4.43
N LEU A 49 -4.19 0.62 -4.51
CA LEU A 49 -5.05 1.66 -5.06
C LEU A 49 -4.98 2.93 -4.22
N ASN A 50 -5.04 2.84 -2.89
CA ASN A 50 -4.95 4.00 -2.01
C ASN A 50 -3.58 4.70 -2.11
N ASP A 51 -2.46 3.97 -2.13
CA ASP A 51 -1.15 4.60 -2.31
C ASP A 51 -1.03 5.25 -3.68
N ASN A 52 -1.58 4.64 -4.74
CA ASN A 52 -1.65 5.27 -6.06
C ASN A 52 -2.54 6.52 -6.07
N PHE A 53 -3.73 6.49 -5.48
CA PHE A 53 -4.61 7.68 -5.38
C PHE A 53 -4.02 8.78 -4.50
N SER A 54 -3.28 8.41 -3.46
CA SER A 54 -2.51 9.34 -2.63
C SER A 54 -1.38 10.00 -3.44
N ARG A 55 -0.75 9.28 -4.38
CA ARG A 55 0.24 9.83 -5.33
C ARG A 55 -0.41 10.64 -6.46
N LEU A 56 -1.66 10.35 -6.82
CA LEU A 56 -2.44 11.09 -7.82
C LEU A 56 -2.97 12.43 -7.32
N GLY A 57 -2.64 12.82 -6.08
CA GLY A 57 -2.84 14.19 -5.61
C GLY A 57 -4.14 14.45 -4.85
N ALA A 58 -4.89 13.42 -4.46
CA ALA A 58 -6.08 13.59 -3.62
C ALA A 58 -5.78 14.24 -2.26
N ASN A 59 -4.52 14.26 -1.83
CA ASN A 59 -4.01 14.99 -0.66
C ASN A 59 -2.65 15.68 -0.90
N SER A 60 -2.31 16.05 -2.14
CA SER A 60 -1.03 16.69 -2.45
C SER A 60 -1.22 18.18 -2.74
N PHE A 61 -0.64 19.04 -1.89
CA PHE A 61 -0.55 20.48 -2.15
C PHE A 61 0.84 20.80 -2.70
N SER A 62 0.90 21.27 -3.95
CA SER A 62 2.16 21.73 -4.56
C SER A 62 2.32 23.23 -4.35
N ILE A 63 3.37 23.64 -3.62
CA ILE A 63 3.71 25.05 -3.43
C ILE A 63 4.65 25.47 -4.55
N ASN A 64 4.13 26.24 -5.50
CA ASN A 64 4.91 26.79 -6.61
C ASN A 64 5.12 28.30 -6.43
N PRO A 65 6.22 28.88 -6.96
CA PRO A 65 6.41 30.33 -6.95
C PRO A 65 5.24 31.03 -7.64
N LYS A 66 4.76 32.12 -7.05
CA LYS A 66 3.58 32.89 -7.50
C LYS A 66 3.61 33.34 -8.97
N TRP A 67 4.80 33.37 -9.58
CA TRP A 67 4.98 33.77 -10.97
C TRP A 67 5.88 32.76 -11.68
N GLU A 68 5.26 31.82 -12.39
CA GLU A 68 5.94 31.03 -13.40
C GLU A 68 6.46 31.98 -14.49
N THR A 69 7.65 31.72 -15.03
CA THR A 69 8.23 32.57 -16.08
C THR A 69 7.42 32.39 -17.37
N LEU A 70 6.28 33.09 -17.46
CA LEU A 70 5.55 33.27 -18.70
C LEU A 70 6.46 34.09 -19.62
N LYS A 71 7.22 33.39 -20.46
CA LYS A 71 7.97 33.96 -21.57
C LYS A 71 6.96 34.32 -22.66
N GLY A 72 6.10 35.29 -22.36
CA GLY A 72 5.14 35.83 -23.31
C GLY A 72 5.88 36.51 -24.45
N SER A 73 5.74 35.96 -25.65
CA SER A 73 6.23 36.55 -26.92
C SER A 73 5.35 37.74 -27.34
N GLY A 74 5.09 38.68 -26.43
CA GLY A 74 4.20 39.82 -26.63
C GLY A 74 4.81 41.11 -26.10
N HIS A 75 4.85 42.13 -26.94
CA HIS A 75 5.43 43.44 -26.70
C HIS A 75 5.22 44.00 -25.28
N GLY A 76 6.34 44.32 -24.61
CA GLY A 76 6.43 45.49 -23.73
C GLY A 76 6.18 45.32 -22.23
N ARG A 77 5.70 44.18 -21.72
CA ARG A 77 5.58 43.98 -20.26
C ARG A 77 6.55 42.92 -19.74
N ARG A 78 7.66 43.37 -19.13
CA ARG A 78 8.52 42.53 -18.28
C ARG A 78 7.70 42.08 -17.08
N VAL A 79 7.25 40.83 -17.11
CA VAL A 79 6.66 40.16 -15.94
C VAL A 79 7.78 40.07 -14.88
N ARG A 80 7.53 40.61 -13.68
CA ARG A 80 8.48 40.50 -12.57
C ARG A 80 8.61 39.02 -12.19
N ARG A 81 9.84 38.50 -12.23
CA ARG A 81 10.17 37.14 -11.79
C ARG A 81 9.76 36.99 -10.32
N GLY A 82 8.96 35.98 -10.00
CA GLY A 82 8.75 35.60 -8.60
C GLY A 82 10.07 35.15 -7.99
N GLU A 83 10.29 35.44 -6.71
CA GLU A 83 11.49 34.97 -6.01
C GLU A 83 11.54 33.44 -6.05
N PRO A 84 12.69 32.84 -6.45
CA PRO A 84 12.84 31.40 -6.44
C PRO A 84 12.81 30.89 -4.99
N ILE A 85 12.07 29.81 -4.76
CA ILE A 85 12.05 29.12 -3.46
C ILE A 85 13.42 28.46 -3.29
N THR A 86 14.17 28.81 -2.25
CA THR A 86 15.46 28.18 -1.97
C THR A 86 15.29 26.84 -1.27
N PHE A 87 16.26 25.94 -1.42
CA PHE A 87 16.26 24.64 -0.75
C PHE A 87 16.13 24.77 0.77
N ASP A 88 16.77 25.79 1.34
CA ASP A 88 16.69 26.11 2.77
C ASP A 88 15.26 26.44 3.21
N GLN A 89 14.51 27.21 2.40
CA GLN A 89 13.09 27.50 2.66
C GLN A 89 12.23 26.23 2.60
N GLY A 90 12.53 25.31 1.68
CA GLY A 90 11.87 24.01 1.58
C GLY A 90 12.15 23.10 2.78
N MET A 91 13.38 23.12 3.30
CA MET A 91 13.76 22.38 4.50
C MET A 91 13.11 22.99 5.75
N GLU A 92 13.13 24.31 5.89
CA GLU A 92 12.49 25.03 6.99
C GLU A 92 10.97 24.81 7.02
N PHE A 93 10.33 24.68 5.85
CA PHE A 93 8.93 24.27 5.75
C PHE A 93 8.72 22.84 6.26
N LYS A 94 9.56 21.88 5.84
CA LYS A 94 9.50 20.48 6.30
C LYS A 94 9.67 20.37 7.82
N GLU A 95 10.56 21.15 8.42
CA GLU A 95 10.80 21.14 9.88
C GLU A 95 9.64 21.76 10.69
N ARG A 96 9.02 22.82 10.16
CA ARG A 96 7.88 23.47 10.82
C ARG A 96 6.54 22.75 10.60
N TYR A 97 6.42 21.95 9.54
CA TYR A 97 5.19 21.24 9.19
C TYR A 97 5.01 19.98 10.05
N ARG A 98 4.36 20.14 11.21
CA ARG A 98 4.10 19.07 12.21
C ARG A 98 2.77 18.32 12.03
N TYR A 99 2.24 18.25 10.82
CA TYR A 99 1.04 17.46 10.53
C TYR A 99 1.41 16.07 10.00
N PRO A 100 0.60 15.03 10.23
CA PRO A 100 0.85 13.67 9.74
C PRO A 100 0.66 13.62 8.21
N ALA A 101 1.64 14.12 7.47
CA ALA A 101 1.69 14.06 6.02
C ALA A 101 3.10 13.64 5.55
N ARG A 102 3.16 12.96 4.40
CA ARG A 102 4.44 12.66 3.74
C ARG A 102 4.91 13.91 3.01
N VAL A 103 5.88 14.62 3.58
CA VAL A 103 6.51 15.80 2.95
C VAL A 103 7.79 15.38 2.24
N SER A 104 7.81 15.50 0.92
CA SER A 104 9.01 15.32 0.08
C SER A 104 9.47 16.67 -0.47
N VAL A 105 10.77 16.95 -0.34
CA VAL A 105 11.42 18.10 -0.99
C VAL A 105 12.22 17.55 -2.17
N SER A 106 11.88 17.97 -3.38
CA SER A 106 12.65 17.68 -4.61
C SER A 106 13.23 18.98 -5.17
N MET A 107 14.49 18.94 -5.61
CA MET A 107 15.20 20.05 -6.25
C MET A 107 14.84 20.17 -7.74
#